data_AF-A0A917FNR8-F1
#
_entry.id   AF-A0A917FNR8-F1
#
_cell.length_a   1.000
_cell.length_b   1.000
_cell.length_c   1.000
_cell.angle_alpha   90.00
_cell.angle_beta   90.00
_cell.angle_gamma   90.00
#
_symmetry.space_group_name_H-M   'P 1'
#
loop_
_entity.id
_entity.type
_entity.pdbx_description
1 polymer ?
#
loop_
_entity_poly.entity_id
_entity_poly.type
_entity_poly.pdbx_seq_one_letter_code
_entity_poly.pdbx_strand_id
1 'polypeptide(L)'
;MDSAAAHSRGQSGGADRAAGEQGDDGLTRREHDILSFERQWWKYAGAKEEAIKELFDMSATRYYQVLNALVDRPESLAADPMLVKRLRRLRASRQKARAARRLGFEV
;
A
#
# COMPACT_ATOMS: atom_id res chain seq x y z
N MET A 1 -10.61 -26.97 30.25
CA MET A 1 -11.35 -27.07 28.99
C MET A 1 -12.16 -25.79 28.83
N ASP A 2 -11.71 -24.65 28.33
CA ASP A 2 -10.46 -24.15 27.77
C ASP A 2 -10.43 -22.64 28.10
N SER A 3 -9.36 -22.20 28.77
CA SER A 3 -9.15 -20.79 29.09
C SER A 3 -8.37 -20.10 27.99
N ALA A 4 -8.63 -18.80 27.88
CA ALA A 4 -7.71 -17.75 27.44
C ALA A 4 -7.58 -17.49 25.92
N ALA A 5 -8.24 -16.40 25.52
CA ALA A 5 -7.63 -15.17 25.02
C ALA A 5 -6.33 -15.23 24.19
N ALA A 6 -6.27 -14.28 23.25
CA ALA A 6 -5.08 -13.68 22.62
C ALA A 6 -4.79 -14.22 21.20
N HIS A 7 -4.72 -13.41 20.14
CA HIS A 7 -4.25 -12.04 20.02
C HIS A 7 -4.91 -11.32 18.84
N SER A 8 -5.87 -10.44 19.10
CA SER A 8 -6.01 -9.19 18.33
C SER A 8 -4.82 -8.28 18.66
N ARG A 9 -3.62 -8.65 18.19
CA ARG A 9 -2.40 -7.87 18.39
C ARG A 9 -1.70 -7.69 17.05
N GLY A 10 -2.05 -6.58 16.42
CA GLY A 10 -1.38 -5.99 15.27
C GLY A 10 -1.63 -4.49 15.14
N GLN A 11 -2.08 -3.82 16.20
CA GLN A 11 -1.90 -2.38 16.35
C GLN A 11 -0.44 -2.16 16.82
N SER A 12 0.51 -2.21 15.89
CA SER A 12 1.93 -1.88 16.10
C SER A 12 2.62 -1.79 14.72
N GLY A 13 3.12 -0.67 14.21
CA GLY A 13 3.21 0.71 14.70
C GLY A 13 3.02 1.68 13.50
N GLY A 14 2.70 2.95 13.70
CA GLY A 14 3.62 3.84 14.38
C GLY A 14 4.91 4.10 13.55
N ALA A 15 4.92 3.81 12.25
CA ALA A 15 6.09 4.05 11.41
C ALA A 15 6.09 5.50 10.91
N ASP A 16 6.37 6.41 11.84
CA ASP A 16 6.48 7.88 11.77
C ASP A 16 5.17 8.69 11.70
N ARG A 17 4.75 9.27 12.83
CA ARG A 17 3.78 10.37 12.84
C ARG A 17 4.34 11.55 12.04
N ALA A 18 3.75 11.85 10.88
CA ALA A 18 3.55 13.21 10.39
C ALA A 18 4.76 14.17 10.51
N ALA A 19 5.98 13.75 10.15
CA ALA A 19 7.15 14.64 10.15
C ALA A 19 7.29 15.47 8.85
N GLY A 20 6.22 15.55 8.05
CA GLY A 20 6.08 16.48 6.94
C GLY A 20 4.66 17.00 6.96
N GLU A 21 4.52 18.31 6.96
CA GLU A 21 3.27 19.08 6.93
C GLU A 21 2.15 18.32 6.19
N GLN A 22 1.05 18.01 6.90
CA GLN A 22 -0.15 17.49 6.26
C GLN A 22 -0.69 18.57 5.34
N GLY A 23 -0.88 18.25 4.05
CA GLY A 23 -1.50 19.15 3.08
C GLY A 23 -2.98 19.38 3.38
N ASP A 24 -3.57 20.35 2.68
CA ASP A 24 -5.00 20.71 2.81
C ASP A 24 -5.95 19.54 2.49
N ASP A 25 -5.46 18.54 1.76
CA ASP A 25 -6.16 17.31 1.41
C ASP A 25 -5.94 16.14 2.40
N GLY A 26 -5.23 16.37 3.50
CA GLY A 26 -4.98 15.39 4.56
C GLY A 26 -3.90 14.34 4.21
N LEU A 27 -3.21 14.50 3.09
CA LEU A 27 -2.05 13.71 2.70
C LEU A 27 -0.76 14.47 3.00
N THR A 28 0.27 13.75 3.42
CA THR A 28 1.62 14.30 3.55
C THR A 28 2.26 14.44 2.16
N ARG A 29 3.27 15.32 2.04
CA ARG A 29 4.05 15.45 0.79
C ARG A 29 4.59 14.10 0.29
N ARG A 30 5.11 13.27 1.21
CA ARG A 30 5.61 11.93 0.88
C ARG A 30 4.51 11.01 0.33
N GLU A 31 3.29 11.09 0.85
CA GLU A 31 2.17 10.30 0.34
C GLU A 31 1.75 10.74 -1.07
N HIS A 32 1.78 12.05 -1.35
CA HIS A 32 1.61 12.60 -2.71
C HIS A 32 2.69 12.13 -3.67
N ASP A 33 3.95 12.13 -3.24
CA ASP A 33 5.08 11.65 -4.04
C ASP A 33 4.93 10.16 -4.36
N ILE A 34 4.47 9.35 -3.39
CA ILE A 34 4.18 7.92 -3.60
C ILE A 34 3.07 7.73 -4.65
N LEU A 35 1.97 8.48 -4.58
CA LEU A 35 0.89 8.38 -5.58
C LEU A 35 1.37 8.82 -6.97
N SER A 36 2.15 9.90 -7.04
CA SER A 36 2.71 10.40 -8.28
C SER A 36 3.70 9.42 -8.91
N PHE A 37 4.54 8.77 -8.10
CA PHE A 37 5.48 7.75 -8.53
C PHE A 37 4.76 6.50 -9.06
N GLU A 38 3.66 6.09 -8.44
CA GLU A 38 2.88 4.92 -8.87
C GLU A 38 2.17 5.15 -10.21
N ARG A 39 2.00 6.40 -10.65
CA ARG A 39 1.48 6.76 -11.98
C ARG A 39 2.48 6.46 -13.10
N GLN A 40 3.77 6.38 -12.80
CA GLN A 40 4.82 6.20 -13.81
C GLN A 40 4.82 4.77 -14.37
N TRP A 41 5.16 4.63 -15.65
CA TRP A 41 5.19 3.33 -16.32
C TRP A 41 6.59 2.70 -16.22
N TRP A 42 6.70 1.67 -15.37
CA TRP A 42 7.94 0.93 -15.16
C TRP A 42 8.02 -0.27 -16.11
N LYS A 43 9.09 -0.32 -16.92
CA LYS A 43 9.33 -1.41 -17.88
C LYS A 43 9.72 -2.73 -17.19
N TYR A 44 10.42 -2.65 -16.06
CA TYR A 44 10.89 -3.81 -15.31
C TYR A 44 10.58 -3.63 -13.81
N ALA A 45 10.14 -4.71 -13.15
CA ALA A 45 9.82 -4.68 -11.72
C ALA A 45 11.05 -4.29 -10.85
N GLY A 46 12.24 -4.77 -11.22
CA GLY A 46 13.49 -4.45 -10.51
C GLY A 46 13.85 -2.96 -10.55
N ALA A 47 13.67 -2.31 -11.70
CA ALA A 47 13.94 -0.88 -11.86
C ALA A 47 13.06 -0.01 -10.96
N LYS A 48 11.81 -0.45 -10.72
CA LYS A 48 10.91 0.22 -9.77
C LYS A 48 11.40 0.06 -8.33
N GLU A 49 11.83 -1.14 -7.94
CA GLU A 49 12.31 -1.39 -6.57
C GLU A 49 13.59 -0.63 -6.24
N GLU A 50 14.49 -0.49 -7.20
CA GLU A 50 15.70 0.32 -7.08
C GLU A 50 15.35 1.80 -6.92
N ALA A 51 14.49 2.34 -7.80
CA ALA A 51 14.01 3.71 -7.68
C ALA A 51 13.24 3.97 -6.37
N ILE A 52 12.51 3.00 -5.84
CA ILE A 52 11.86 3.12 -4.53
C ILE A 52 12.90 3.33 -3.43
N LYS A 53 13.99 2.56 -3.46
CA LYS A 53 15.07 2.70 -2.46
C LYS A 53 15.77 4.05 -2.60
N GLU A 54 16.07 4.48 -3.82
CA GLU A 54 16.78 5.73 -4.07
C GLU A 54 15.94 6.97 -3.72
N LEU A 55 14.65 6.99 -4.07
CA LEU A 55 13.81 8.19 -3.90
C LEU A 55 13.17 8.29 -2.52
N PHE A 56 12.79 7.15 -1.93
CA PHE A 56 12.03 7.12 -0.68
C PHE A 56 12.84 6.61 0.52
N ASP A 57 14.10 6.23 0.30
CA ASP A 57 15.01 5.67 1.31
C ASP A 57 14.37 4.52 2.11
N MET A 58 13.65 3.65 1.39
CA MET A 58 12.95 2.53 2.01
C MET A 58 12.94 1.28 1.14
N SER A 59 12.78 0.13 1.79
CA SER A 59 12.63 -1.14 1.08
C SER A 59 11.31 -1.20 0.33
N ALA A 60 11.29 -1.95 -0.79
CA ALA A 60 10.08 -2.20 -1.57
C ALA A 60 8.94 -2.78 -0.71
N THR A 61 9.26 -3.67 0.23
CA THR A 61 8.27 -4.22 1.17
C THR A 61 7.60 -3.13 2.00
N ARG A 62 8.39 -2.20 2.60
CA ARG A 62 7.85 -1.09 3.38
C ARG A 62 7.05 -0.13 2.51
N TYR A 63 7.53 0.17 1.30
CA TYR A 63 6.83 0.99 0.32
C TYR A 63 5.42 0.43 0.02
N TYR A 64 5.31 -0.87 -0.29
CA TYR A 64 4.01 -1.46 -0.59
C TYR A 64 3.09 -1.53 0.64
N GLN A 65 3.63 -1.61 1.86
CA GLN A 65 2.81 -1.51 3.08
C GLN A 65 2.19 -0.11 3.20
N VAL A 66 2.99 0.94 3.02
CA VAL A 66 2.53 2.34 3.03
C VAL A 66 1.51 2.58 1.91
N LEU A 67 1.81 2.16 0.68
CA LEU A 67 0.91 2.31 -0.46
C LEU A 67 -0.43 1.62 -0.22
N ASN A 68 -0.43 0.41 0.36
CA ASN A 68 -1.68 -0.30 0.66
C ASN A 68 -2.53 0.44 1.70
N ALA A 69 -1.91 1.01 2.75
CA ALA A 69 -2.63 1.81 3.74
C ALA A 69 -3.18 3.10 3.11
N LEU A 70 -2.37 3.76 2.27
CA LEU A 70 -2.73 5.00 1.57
C LEU A 70 -3.93 4.79 0.63
N VAL A 71 -3.88 3.73 -0.19
CA VAL A 71 -4.95 3.42 -1.16
C VAL A 71 -6.31 3.17 -0.48
N ASP A 72 -6.34 2.79 0.80
CA ASP A 72 -7.59 2.54 1.55
C ASP A 72 -8.19 3.84 2.14
N ARG A 73 -7.43 4.94 2.21
CA ARG A 73 -7.84 6.25 2.74
C ARG A 73 -8.76 7.03 1.79
N PRO A 74 -9.79 7.75 2.29
CA PRO A 74 -10.63 8.62 1.45
C PRO A 74 -9.87 9.81 0.86
N GLU A 75 -8.85 10.32 1.55
CA GLU A 75 -8.00 11.44 1.12
C GLU A 75 -7.28 11.11 -0.20
N SER A 76 -6.79 9.87 -0.35
CA SER A 76 -6.17 9.42 -1.59
C SER A 76 -7.14 9.33 -2.76
N LEU A 77 -8.42 8.99 -2.49
CA LEU A 77 -9.46 9.03 -3.52
C LEU A 77 -9.75 10.46 -3.97
N ALA A 78 -9.63 11.46 -3.09
CA ALA A 78 -9.80 12.86 -3.44
C ALA A 78 -8.63 13.39 -4.28
N ALA A 79 -7.39 12.98 -3.94
CA ALA A 79 -6.18 13.39 -4.65
C ALA A 79 -6.06 12.77 -6.05
N ASP A 80 -6.20 11.44 -6.19
CA ASP A 80 -6.19 10.76 -7.49
C ASP A 80 -7.23 9.61 -7.55
N PRO A 81 -8.49 9.93 -7.92
CA PRO A 81 -9.57 8.95 -7.96
C PRO A 81 -9.30 7.79 -8.93
N MET A 82 -8.61 8.03 -10.05
CA MET A 82 -8.43 7.02 -11.09
C MET A 82 -7.33 6.02 -10.71
N LEU A 83 -6.20 6.51 -10.23
CA LEU A 83 -5.10 5.68 -9.76
C LEU A 83 -5.54 4.80 -8.60
N VAL A 84 -6.19 5.39 -7.59
CA VAL A 84 -6.61 4.65 -6.39
C VAL A 84 -7.64 3.57 -6.74
N LYS A 85 -8.63 3.86 -7.59
CA LYS A 85 -9.58 2.83 -8.06
C LYS A 85 -8.88 1.70 -8.82
N ARG A 86 -7.90 2.01 -9.68
CA ARG A 86 -7.10 1.00 -10.39
C ARG A 86 -6.32 0.12 -9.43
N LEU A 87 -5.64 0.71 -8.44
CA LEU A 87 -4.85 0.00 -7.44
C LEU A 87 -5.72 -0.90 -6.55
N ARG A 88 -6.87 -0.40 -6.10
CA ARG A 88 -7.87 -1.20 -5.35
C ARG A 88 -8.32 -2.41 -6.17
N ARG A 89 -8.66 -2.22 -7.45
CA ARG A 89 -9.07 -3.31 -8.34
C ARG A 89 -7.97 -4.36 -8.50
N LEU A 90 -6.72 -3.93 -8.75
CA LEU A 90 -5.59 -4.84 -8.88
C LEU A 90 -5.35 -5.66 -7.60
N ARG A 91 -5.53 -5.04 -6.43
CA ARG A 91 -5.45 -5.73 -5.14
C ARG A 91 -6.54 -6.79 -4.98
N ALA A 92 -7.79 -6.44 -5.29
CA ALA A 92 -8.91 -7.37 -5.26
C ALA A 92 -8.68 -8.57 -6.20
N SER A 93 -8.17 -8.33 -7.41
CA SER A 93 -7.79 -9.40 -8.35
C SER A 93 -6.72 -10.33 -7.77
N ARG A 94 -5.67 -9.78 -7.14
CA ARG A 94 -4.63 -10.58 -6.46
C ARG A 94 -5.18 -11.38 -5.29
N GLN A 95 -6.07 -10.79 -4.49
CA GLN A 95 -6.72 -11.49 -3.37
C GLN A 95 -7.58 -12.65 -3.87
N LYS A 96 -8.39 -12.43 -4.92
CA LYS A 96 -9.19 -13.48 -5.55
C LYS A 96 -8.33 -14.61 -6.09
N ALA A 97 -7.22 -14.29 -6.76
CA ALA A 97 -6.27 -15.30 -7.26
C ALA A 97 -5.64 -16.13 -6.12
N ARG A 98 -5.30 -15.51 -4.99
CA ARG A 98 -4.80 -16.22 -3.80
C ARG A 98 -5.86 -17.10 -3.16
N ALA A 99 -7.09 -16.61 -3.03
CA ALA A 99 -8.21 -17.37 -2.49
C ALA A 99 -8.51 -18.60 -3.36
N ALA A 100 -8.51 -18.45 -4.69
CA ALA A 100 -8.72 -19.55 -5.63
C ALA A 100 -7.64 -20.65 -5.52
N ARG A 101 -6.36 -20.26 -5.36
CA ARG A 101 -5.26 -21.22 -5.13
C ARG A 101 -5.40 -21.98 -3.81
N ARG A 102 -5.83 -21.29 -2.74
CA ARG A 102 -6.05 -21.91 -1.43
C ARG A 102 -7.27 -22.84 -1.40
N LEU A 103 -8.23 -22.63 -2.30
CA LEU A 103 -9.42 -23.48 -2.45
C LEU A 103 -9.22 -24.71 -3.35
N GLY A 104 -8.01 -24.94 -3.87
CA GLY A 104 -7.67 -26.22 -4.51
C GLY A 104 -8.20 -26.43 -5.92
N PHE A 105 -8.26 -25.39 -6.77
CA PHE A 105 -8.43 -25.59 -8.21
C PHE A 105 -7.06 -25.74 -8.88
N GLU A 106 -6.50 -26.95 -8.84
CA GLU A 106 -5.69 -27.48 -9.93
C GLU A 106 -6.65 -27.92 -11.04
N VAL A 107 -6.41 -27.46 -12.27
CA VAL A 107 -6.71 -28.21 -13.49
C VAL A 107 -5.47 -28.08 -14.38
#